data_AF-A0AAD5Y191-F1
#
_entry.id   AF-A0AAD5Y191-F1
#
_cell.length_a   1.000
_cell.length_b   1.000
_cell.length_c   1.000
_cell.angle_alpha   90.00
_cell.angle_beta   90.00
_cell.angle_gamma   90.00
#
_symmetry.space_group_name_H-M   'P 1'
#
loop_
_entity.id
_entity.type
_entity.pdbx_description
1 polymer ?
#
loop_
_entity_poly.entity_id
_entity_poly.type
_entity_poly.pdbx_seq_one_letter_code
_entity_poly.pdbx_strand_id
1 'polypeptide(L)'
;MSRVGLGLGSLLVLLAATMSAFGLKLLSKSAILLNNRNTSFYEISKVTYANAAVVLDAAVAIKCFGVSISYLVVIGDLMPEITKTVFPSAVDSLYSDKNFWITIGILLISPISFFKKLDSLKYTSTLALVAVFYLVSIVVGFALIWPEGMPKSGWIKFENIVWFRFGNGMEVAKLGPVFVFAFTCHQNIFAVHNELYKNTKKRMAHVINLSISSAFVIYQTIGILGYLSYGESLNSNIITMYPKNSFVTFGQFAITILVLLSFPLQCHPCRQSLDKVLDGIAILYSGDAESGDNTIKKGEISPLKFNLMTLSILVFAYIVAISVKDLSSVSATGSTTICYILPGILFNKMCWIIEKEPIQVQSESAALLQDDQSQNQQHSQEVVSCNANEFHQNFGFKIGNVGNKVERYFGLLLSLFGFFFMILSVSVQLFAGQSVGH
;
A
#
# COMPACT_ATOMS: atom_id res chain seq x y z
N MET A 1 -20.22 4.51 -1.31
CA MET A 1 -21.33 5.29 -0.73
C MET A 1 -22.68 4.80 -1.22
N SER A 2 -22.87 4.52 -2.52
CA SER A 2 -24.15 4.00 -3.07
C SER A 2 -24.74 2.79 -2.34
N ARG A 3 -23.89 1.84 -1.94
CA ARG A 3 -24.32 0.58 -1.29
C ARG A 3 -24.59 0.68 0.22
N VAL A 4 -23.84 1.53 0.94
CA VAL A 4 -23.87 1.64 2.41
C VAL A 4 -24.58 2.91 2.92
N GLY A 5 -24.91 3.83 2.02
CA GLY A 5 -25.40 5.17 2.35
C GLY A 5 -24.27 6.22 2.40
N LEU A 6 -24.65 7.48 2.23
CA LEU A 6 -23.74 8.62 2.19
C LEU A 6 -23.09 8.89 3.55
N GLY A 7 -23.89 8.91 4.62
CA GLY A 7 -23.43 9.15 5.98
C GLY A 7 -22.53 8.03 6.49
N LEU A 8 -23.00 6.78 6.42
CA LEU A 8 -22.20 5.61 6.81
C LEU A 8 -20.93 5.49 5.98
N GLY A 9 -21.02 5.67 4.65
CA GLY A 9 -19.85 5.63 3.77
C GLY A 9 -18.80 6.69 4.14
N SER A 10 -19.23 7.92 4.44
CA SER A 10 -18.33 9.01 4.87
C SER A 10 -17.66 8.70 6.22
N LEU A 11 -18.42 8.14 7.17
CA LEU A 11 -17.88 7.70 8.45
C LEU A 11 -16.85 6.58 8.28
N LEU A 12 -17.10 5.61 7.40
CA LEU A 12 -16.16 4.53 7.10
C LEU A 12 -14.87 5.03 6.46
N VAL A 13 -14.94 6.03 5.56
CA VAL A 13 -13.75 6.69 5.00
C VAL A 13 -12.94 7.39 6.10
N LEU A 14 -13.60 8.11 7.01
CA LEU A 14 -12.94 8.75 8.16
C LEU A 14 -12.30 7.73 9.11
N LEU A 15 -13.01 6.66 9.43
CA LEU A 15 -12.50 5.58 10.27
C LEU A 15 -11.28 4.91 9.63
N ALA A 16 -11.36 4.56 8.34
CA ALA A 16 -10.23 3.97 7.63
C ALA A 16 -9.01 4.91 7.55
N ALA A 17 -9.23 6.21 7.35
CA ALA A 17 -8.16 7.22 7.34
C ALA A 17 -7.47 7.33 8.72
N THR A 18 -8.25 7.44 9.80
CA THR A 18 -7.72 7.58 11.16
C THR A 18 -6.97 6.32 11.61
N MET A 19 -7.52 5.14 11.34
CA MET A 19 -6.88 3.86 11.62
C MET A 19 -5.58 3.68 10.83
N SER A 20 -5.58 4.03 9.54
CA SER A 20 -4.39 3.96 8.69
C SER A 20 -3.31 4.95 9.12
N ALA A 21 -3.68 6.18 9.47
CA ALA A 21 -2.73 7.16 10.01
C ALA A 21 -2.11 6.69 11.33
N PHE A 22 -2.90 6.03 12.18
CA PHE A 22 -2.40 5.42 13.41
C PHE A 22 -1.46 4.25 13.12
N GLY A 23 -1.83 3.32 12.24
CA GLY A 23 -0.98 2.20 11.80
C GLY A 23 0.37 2.66 11.24
N LEU A 24 0.38 3.65 10.36
CA LEU A 24 1.61 4.25 9.82
C LEU A 24 2.50 4.87 10.91
N LYS A 25 1.90 5.56 11.90
CA LYS A 25 2.65 6.13 13.03
C LYS A 25 3.29 5.05 13.90
N LEU A 26 2.59 3.93 14.11
CA LEU A 26 3.15 2.77 14.84
C LEU A 26 4.34 2.19 14.08
N LEU A 27 4.21 1.90 12.78
CA LEU A 27 5.32 1.40 11.95
C LEU A 27 6.51 2.35 11.94
N SER A 28 6.26 3.66 11.74
CA SER A 28 7.33 4.66 11.74
C SER A 28 8.04 4.75 13.09
N LYS A 29 7.31 4.63 14.21
CA LYS A 29 7.93 4.58 15.54
C LYS A 29 8.77 3.33 15.73
N SER A 30 8.29 2.16 15.28
CA SER A 30 9.07 0.92 15.31
C SER A 30 10.39 1.05 14.55
N ALA A 31 10.40 1.69 13.38
CA ALA A 31 11.63 1.96 12.65
C ALA A 31 12.58 2.90 13.40
N ILE A 32 12.06 3.99 13.96
CA ILE A 32 12.87 4.96 14.75
C ILE A 32 13.48 4.29 15.98
N LEU A 33 12.79 3.32 16.60
CA LEU A 33 13.32 2.57 17.76
C LEU A 33 14.52 1.68 17.40
N LEU A 34 14.62 1.19 16.16
CA LEU A 34 15.79 0.44 15.70
C LEU A 34 17.01 1.33 15.39
N ASN A 35 16.82 2.65 15.29
CA ASN A 35 17.85 3.64 14.98
C ASN A 35 18.70 3.33 13.72
N ASN A 36 18.15 2.52 12.79
CA ASN A 36 18.77 2.15 11.53
C ASN A 36 18.24 3.04 10.40
N ARG A 37 19.12 3.43 9.46
CA ARG A 37 18.76 4.19 8.25
C ARG A 37 18.25 3.32 7.10
N ASN A 38 18.40 1.99 7.18
CA ASN A 38 18.00 1.03 6.15
C ASN A 38 16.94 0.05 6.66
N THR A 39 15.93 0.52 7.39
CA THR A 39 14.90 -0.35 7.96
C THR A 39 14.03 -1.00 6.90
N SER A 40 13.63 -2.26 7.09
CA SER A 40 12.66 -2.97 6.27
C SER A 40 11.67 -3.78 7.14
N PHE A 41 10.57 -4.27 6.53
CA PHE A 41 9.62 -5.15 7.21
C PHE A 41 10.32 -6.38 7.78
N TYR A 42 11.26 -6.96 7.03
CA TYR A 42 12.04 -8.11 7.47
C TYR A 42 12.91 -7.82 8.69
N GLU A 43 13.60 -6.68 8.74
CA GLU A 43 14.46 -6.33 9.88
C GLU A 43 13.65 -6.18 11.18
N ILE A 44 12.53 -5.45 11.12
CA ILE A 44 11.64 -5.31 12.28
C ILE A 44 11.03 -6.67 12.66
N SER A 45 10.64 -7.47 11.67
CA SER A 45 10.04 -8.78 11.91
C SER A 45 11.04 -9.77 12.50
N LYS A 46 12.32 -9.72 12.11
CA LYS A 46 13.38 -10.54 12.71
C LYS A 46 13.59 -10.22 14.18
N VAL A 47 13.65 -8.94 14.54
CA VAL A 47 13.84 -8.50 15.92
C VAL A 47 12.62 -8.85 16.79
N THR A 48 11.40 -8.77 16.24
CA THR A 48 10.16 -9.01 17.01
C THR A 48 9.72 -10.47 17.03
N TYR A 49 9.66 -11.11 15.87
CA TYR A 49 9.15 -12.45 15.63
C TYR A 49 10.03 -13.20 14.62
N ALA A 50 11.23 -13.60 15.04
CA ALA A 50 12.20 -14.29 14.19
C ALA A 50 11.60 -15.48 13.39
N ASN A 51 10.76 -16.29 14.04
CA ASN A 51 10.13 -17.46 13.40
C ASN A 51 9.01 -17.12 12.40
N ALA A 52 8.43 -15.92 12.49
CA ALA A 52 7.33 -15.48 11.62
C ALA A 52 7.75 -14.45 10.57
N ALA A 53 9.02 -14.00 10.58
CA ALA A 53 9.49 -12.95 9.69
C ALA A 53 9.27 -13.28 8.19
N VAL A 54 9.52 -14.54 7.81
CA VAL A 54 9.29 -15.01 6.43
C VAL A 54 7.80 -14.95 6.06
N VAL A 55 6.90 -15.31 6.97
CA VAL A 55 5.44 -15.27 6.73
C VAL A 55 4.95 -13.83 6.58
N LEU A 56 5.47 -12.92 7.40
CA LEU A 56 5.12 -11.49 7.36
C LEU A 56 5.57 -10.84 6.04
N ASP A 57 6.78 -11.10 5.59
CA ASP A 57 7.24 -10.62 4.27
C ASP A 57 6.50 -11.31 3.12
N ALA A 58 6.19 -12.60 3.22
CA ALA A 58 5.36 -13.28 2.22
C ALA A 58 3.98 -12.61 2.09
N ALA A 59 3.35 -12.20 3.19
CA ALA A 59 2.09 -11.46 3.17
C ALA A 59 2.24 -10.09 2.46
N VAL A 60 3.35 -9.37 2.69
CA VAL A 60 3.67 -8.12 1.97
C VAL A 60 3.85 -8.37 0.48
N ALA A 61 4.59 -9.41 0.11
CA ALA A 61 4.82 -9.79 -1.28
C ALA A 61 3.51 -10.14 -2.01
N ILE A 62 2.67 -10.99 -1.41
CA ILE A 62 1.36 -11.40 -1.96
C ILE A 62 0.45 -10.19 -2.14
N LYS A 63 0.37 -9.31 -1.13
CA LYS A 63 -0.42 -8.08 -1.23
C LYS A 63 0.05 -7.22 -2.40
N CYS A 64 1.36 -6.94 -2.48
CA CYS A 64 1.90 -6.03 -3.50
C CYS A 64 1.73 -6.62 -4.91
N PHE A 65 1.89 -7.94 -5.03
CA PHE A 65 1.62 -8.67 -6.26
C PHE A 65 0.15 -8.56 -6.69
N GLY A 66 -0.80 -8.78 -5.76
CA GLY A 66 -2.23 -8.64 -6.03
C GLY A 66 -2.62 -7.25 -6.53
N VAL A 67 -2.08 -6.19 -5.91
CA VAL A 67 -2.31 -4.80 -6.36
C VAL A 67 -1.74 -4.55 -7.75
N SER A 68 -0.55 -5.09 -8.02
CA SER A 68 0.09 -4.97 -9.33
C SER A 68 -0.78 -5.60 -10.44
N ILE A 69 -1.40 -6.74 -10.16
CA ILE A 69 -2.36 -7.37 -11.09
C ILE A 69 -3.60 -6.50 -11.27
N SER A 70 -4.17 -5.94 -10.19
CA SER A 70 -5.32 -5.03 -10.30
C SER A 70 -5.04 -3.82 -11.19
N TYR A 71 -3.82 -3.27 -11.19
CA TYR A 71 -3.44 -2.21 -12.12
C TYR A 71 -3.47 -2.66 -13.59
N LEU A 72 -3.00 -3.87 -13.89
CA LEU A 72 -3.06 -4.42 -15.25
C LEU A 72 -4.51 -4.63 -15.72
N VAL A 73 -5.38 -5.14 -14.85
CA VAL A 73 -6.80 -5.31 -15.15
C VAL A 73 -7.46 -3.96 -15.44
N VAL A 74 -7.19 -2.92 -14.63
CA VAL A 74 -7.70 -1.56 -14.88
C VAL A 74 -7.26 -1.00 -16.25
N ILE A 75 -6.01 -1.24 -16.66
CA ILE A 75 -5.53 -0.87 -18.01
C ILE A 75 -6.34 -1.61 -19.08
N GLY A 76 -6.54 -2.92 -18.89
CA GLY A 76 -7.31 -3.77 -19.78
C GLY A 76 -8.78 -3.39 -19.91
N ASP A 77 -9.37 -2.79 -18.87
CA ASP A 77 -10.77 -2.36 -18.87
C ASP A 77 -10.95 -0.96 -19.47
N LEU A 78 -10.05 -0.02 -19.16
CA LEU A 78 -10.16 1.38 -19.60
C LEU A 78 -9.72 1.62 -21.04
N MET A 79 -8.65 0.96 -21.49
CA MET A 79 -8.09 1.22 -22.83
C MET A 79 -9.01 0.84 -24.00
N PRO A 80 -9.74 -0.29 -23.96
CA PRO A 80 -10.77 -0.57 -24.97
C PRO A 80 -11.87 0.49 -25.03
N GLU A 81 -12.21 1.14 -23.91
CA GLU A 81 -13.23 2.19 -23.90
C GLU A 81 -12.73 3.48 -24.55
N ILE A 82 -11.48 3.85 -24.26
CA ILE A 82 -10.79 5.00 -24.85
C ILE A 82 -10.69 4.81 -26.37
N THR A 83 -10.24 3.64 -26.82
CA THR A 83 -10.04 3.36 -28.26
C THR A 83 -11.33 3.39 -29.05
N LYS A 84 -12.43 2.84 -28.51
CA LYS A 84 -13.75 2.93 -29.14
C LYS A 84 -14.23 4.37 -29.31
N THR A 85 -13.82 5.26 -28.40
CA THR A 85 -14.20 6.68 -28.43
C THR A 85 -13.33 7.48 -29.39
N VAL A 86 -12.03 7.20 -29.45
CA VAL A 86 -11.06 7.92 -30.29
C VAL A 86 -11.03 7.39 -31.73
N PHE A 87 -11.20 6.08 -31.92
CA PHE A 87 -11.14 5.41 -33.22
C PHE A 87 -12.42 4.59 -33.48
N PRO A 88 -13.57 5.23 -33.78
CA PRO A 88 -14.84 4.54 -34.02
C PRO A 88 -14.82 3.59 -35.22
N SER A 89 -13.88 3.75 -36.15
CA SER A 89 -13.75 2.90 -37.35
C SER A 89 -12.95 1.61 -37.11
N ALA A 90 -12.34 1.43 -35.93
CA ALA A 90 -11.50 0.27 -35.59
C ALA A 90 -12.18 -0.69 -34.59
N VAL A 91 -13.51 -0.63 -34.45
CA VAL A 91 -14.26 -1.30 -33.38
C VAL A 91 -14.18 -2.83 -33.43
N ASP A 92 -13.96 -3.42 -34.61
CA ASP A 92 -13.83 -4.88 -34.81
C ASP A 92 -12.37 -5.38 -34.84
N SER A 93 -11.41 -4.54 -34.44
CA SER A 93 -9.97 -4.87 -34.48
C SER A 93 -9.42 -5.37 -33.13
N LEU A 94 -8.16 -5.81 -33.13
CA LEU A 94 -7.39 -6.16 -31.93
C LEU A 94 -7.41 -5.07 -30.84
N TYR A 95 -7.65 -3.80 -31.20
CA TYR A 95 -7.70 -2.68 -30.25
C TYR A 95 -8.90 -2.72 -29.31
N SER A 96 -9.93 -3.52 -29.59
CA SER A 96 -11.07 -3.72 -28.70
C SER A 96 -10.85 -4.80 -27.64
N ASP A 97 -9.78 -5.60 -27.76
CA ASP A 97 -9.49 -6.69 -26.83
C ASP A 97 -8.75 -6.20 -25.57
N LYS A 98 -9.24 -6.60 -24.40
CA LYS A 98 -8.61 -6.29 -23.11
C LYS A 98 -7.20 -6.89 -23.02
N ASN A 99 -7.00 -8.09 -23.56
CA ASN A 99 -5.74 -8.82 -23.40
C ASN A 99 -4.62 -8.16 -24.21
N PHE A 100 -4.96 -7.58 -25.35
CA PHE A 100 -4.05 -6.75 -26.14
C PHE A 100 -3.52 -5.57 -25.32
N TRP A 101 -4.40 -4.84 -24.63
CA TRP A 101 -4.00 -3.71 -23.78
C TRP A 101 -3.24 -4.11 -22.53
N ILE A 102 -3.56 -5.26 -21.92
CA ILE A 102 -2.75 -5.82 -20.82
C ILE A 102 -1.33 -6.13 -21.31
N THR A 103 -1.20 -6.67 -22.52
CA THR A 103 0.11 -6.99 -23.15
C THR A 103 0.92 -5.73 -23.46
N ILE A 104 0.28 -4.68 -23.97
CA ILE A 104 0.94 -3.37 -24.14
C ILE A 104 1.32 -2.79 -22.77
N GLY A 105 0.43 -2.87 -21.78
CA GLY A 105 0.66 -2.40 -20.43
C GLY A 105 1.91 -3.02 -19.80
N ILE A 106 2.05 -4.35 -19.83
CA ILE A 106 3.23 -5.04 -19.29
C ILE A 106 4.50 -4.65 -20.05
N LEU A 107 4.41 -4.48 -21.38
CA LEU A 107 5.55 -4.06 -22.21
C LEU A 107 6.04 -2.65 -21.86
N LEU A 108 5.11 -1.72 -21.59
CA LEU A 108 5.43 -0.36 -21.17
C LEU A 108 5.96 -0.28 -19.73
N ILE A 109 5.42 -1.11 -18.83
CA ILE A 109 5.82 -1.19 -17.41
C ILE A 109 7.18 -1.85 -17.24
N SER A 110 7.51 -2.82 -18.11
CA SER A 110 8.74 -3.61 -18.08
C SER A 110 9.99 -2.74 -17.92
N PRO A 111 10.33 -1.79 -18.84
CA PRO A 111 11.54 -0.99 -18.73
C PRO A 111 11.59 -0.15 -17.44
N ILE A 112 10.44 0.34 -16.97
CA ILE A 112 10.36 1.16 -15.77
C ILE A 112 10.61 0.33 -14.50
N SER A 113 10.19 -0.94 -14.50
CA SER A 113 10.32 -1.84 -13.35
C SER A 113 11.75 -2.33 -13.12
N PHE A 114 12.62 -2.24 -14.14
CA PHE A 114 14.05 -2.57 -14.01
C PHE A 114 14.88 -1.43 -13.39
N PHE A 115 14.33 -0.23 -13.18
CA PHE A 115 15.07 0.82 -12.48
C PHE A 115 15.29 0.47 -11.00
N LYS A 116 16.55 0.57 -10.55
CA LYS A 116 17.00 0.21 -9.20
C LYS A 116 16.68 1.26 -8.11
N LYS A 117 16.49 2.53 -8.48
CA LYS A 117 16.33 3.64 -7.53
C LYS A 117 14.96 4.31 -7.65
N LEU A 118 14.28 4.51 -6.52
CA LEU A 118 13.03 5.26 -6.42
C LEU A 118 13.20 6.76 -6.75
N ASP A 119 14.41 7.31 -6.61
CA ASP A 119 14.72 8.70 -6.97
C ASP A 119 14.46 9.05 -8.45
N SER A 120 14.59 8.08 -9.35
CA SER A 120 14.26 8.26 -10.77
C SER A 120 12.74 8.37 -11.02
N LEU A 121 11.91 7.92 -10.07
CA LEU A 121 10.45 7.96 -10.13
C LEU A 121 9.84 9.27 -9.61
N LYS A 122 10.62 10.23 -9.09
CA LYS A 122 10.07 11.52 -8.62
C LYS A 122 9.24 12.25 -9.70
N TYR A 123 9.67 12.13 -10.96
CA TYR A 123 8.96 12.71 -12.10
C TYR A 123 7.64 11.97 -12.39
N THR A 124 7.64 10.64 -12.29
CA THR A 124 6.44 9.84 -12.50
C THR A 124 5.45 10.03 -11.36
N SER A 125 5.91 10.21 -10.11
CA SER A 125 5.06 10.57 -8.97
C SER A 125 4.42 11.95 -9.13
N THR A 126 5.15 12.91 -9.71
CA THR A 126 4.59 14.24 -10.02
C THR A 126 3.49 14.13 -11.09
N LEU A 127 3.75 13.38 -12.17
CA LEU A 127 2.77 13.14 -13.22
C LEU A 127 1.52 12.41 -12.70
N ALA A 128 1.69 11.43 -11.81
CA ALA A 128 0.61 10.74 -11.11
C ALA A 128 -0.27 11.70 -10.29
N LEU A 129 0.33 12.63 -9.55
CA LEU A 129 -0.41 13.65 -8.80
C LEU A 129 -1.23 14.56 -9.73
N VAL A 130 -0.65 14.99 -10.85
CA VAL A 130 -1.37 15.78 -11.86
C VAL A 130 -2.59 15.02 -12.40
N ALA A 131 -2.45 13.72 -12.69
CA ALA A 131 -3.57 12.89 -13.11
C ALA A 131 -4.68 12.81 -12.04
N VAL A 132 -4.33 12.69 -10.76
CA VAL A 132 -5.30 12.71 -9.66
C VAL A 132 -6.04 14.05 -9.57
N PHE A 133 -5.32 15.18 -9.64
CA PHE A 133 -5.95 16.50 -9.65
C PHE A 133 -6.87 16.70 -10.85
N TYR A 134 -6.46 16.22 -12.01
CA TYR A 134 -7.29 16.25 -13.21
C TYR A 134 -8.59 15.46 -13.04
N LEU A 135 -8.53 14.27 -12.43
CA LEU A 135 -9.72 13.47 -12.14
C LEU A 135 -10.67 14.15 -11.14
N VAL A 136 -10.13 14.73 -10.08
CA VAL A 136 -10.95 15.52 -9.14
C VAL A 136 -11.62 16.67 -9.87
N SER A 137 -10.90 17.34 -10.78
CA SER A 137 -11.42 18.45 -11.57
C SER A 137 -12.55 18.01 -12.51
N ILE A 138 -12.46 16.82 -13.13
CA ILE A 138 -13.57 16.23 -13.90
C ILE A 138 -14.78 16.04 -12.99
N VAL A 139 -14.63 15.33 -11.87
CA VAL A 139 -15.76 15.01 -10.99
C VAL A 139 -16.45 16.28 -10.47
N VAL A 140 -15.65 17.27 -10.03
CA VAL A 140 -16.17 18.57 -9.57
C VAL A 140 -16.82 19.35 -10.71
N GLY A 141 -16.17 19.43 -11.88
CA GLY A 141 -16.69 20.16 -13.04
C GLY A 141 -18.03 19.61 -13.53
N PHE A 142 -18.16 18.28 -13.61
CA PHE A 142 -19.42 17.62 -13.97
C PHE A 142 -20.51 17.81 -12.92
N ALA A 143 -20.15 17.82 -11.63
CA ALA A 143 -21.11 18.08 -10.56
C ALA A 143 -21.63 19.54 -10.59
N LEU A 144 -20.82 20.51 -11.02
CA LEU A 144 -21.17 21.93 -11.07
C LEU A 144 -21.91 22.35 -12.35
N ILE A 145 -21.45 21.89 -13.52
CA ILE A 145 -21.99 22.32 -14.82
C ILE A 145 -23.24 21.52 -15.21
N TRP A 146 -23.31 20.26 -14.79
CA TRP A 146 -24.39 19.32 -15.12
C TRP A 146 -24.72 19.23 -16.63
N PRO A 147 -23.77 18.81 -17.48
CA PRO A 147 -23.96 18.76 -18.92
C PRO A 147 -24.98 17.68 -19.36
N GLU A 148 -25.45 17.79 -20.61
CA GLU A 148 -26.30 16.78 -21.24
C GLU A 148 -25.63 15.40 -21.21
N GLY A 149 -26.37 14.37 -20.77
CA GLY A 149 -25.85 13.02 -20.51
C GLY A 149 -25.75 12.66 -19.03
N MET A 150 -25.85 13.64 -18.12
CA MET A 150 -26.07 13.41 -16.69
C MET A 150 -27.54 13.03 -16.41
N PRO A 151 -27.85 12.41 -15.25
CA PRO A 151 -29.23 12.10 -14.88
C PRO A 151 -30.13 13.34 -14.94
N LYS A 152 -31.27 13.25 -15.65
CA LYS A 152 -32.19 14.39 -15.87
C LYS A 152 -32.78 14.96 -14.57
N SER A 153 -32.76 14.20 -13.48
CA SER A 153 -33.28 14.62 -12.18
C SER A 153 -32.40 15.68 -11.49
N GLY A 154 -31.22 16.00 -12.03
CA GLY A 154 -30.26 16.83 -11.32
C GLY A 154 -29.64 16.07 -10.15
N TRP A 155 -29.11 16.82 -9.18
CA TRP A 155 -28.61 16.24 -7.93
C TRP A 155 -29.74 15.47 -7.23
N ILE A 156 -29.37 14.40 -6.53
CA ILE A 156 -30.33 13.71 -5.66
C ILE A 156 -30.86 14.70 -4.64
N LYS A 157 -32.18 14.88 -4.66
CA LYS A 157 -32.87 15.70 -3.67
C LYS A 157 -32.54 15.21 -2.27
N PHE A 158 -32.39 16.15 -1.33
CA PHE A 158 -32.01 15.85 0.05
C PHE A 158 -32.88 14.76 0.70
N GLU A 159 -34.17 14.76 0.38
CA GLU A 159 -35.17 13.79 0.86
C GLU A 159 -34.90 12.35 0.42
N ASN A 160 -34.25 12.17 -0.74
CA ASN A 160 -33.93 10.87 -1.32
C ASN A 160 -32.50 10.40 -1.00
N ILE A 161 -31.76 11.16 -0.18
CA ILE A 161 -30.41 10.78 0.25
C ILE A 161 -30.53 9.66 1.30
N VAL A 162 -29.99 8.49 0.95
CA VAL A 162 -29.85 7.39 1.91
C VAL A 162 -28.62 7.68 2.77
N TRP A 163 -28.85 8.15 4.00
CA TRP A 163 -27.77 8.47 4.94
C TRP A 163 -27.11 7.23 5.52
N PHE A 164 -27.92 6.28 5.98
CA PHE A 164 -27.43 5.07 6.63
C PHE A 164 -28.19 3.86 6.09
N ARG A 165 -27.47 2.92 5.49
CA ARG A 165 -28.01 1.61 5.09
C ARG A 165 -27.23 0.55 5.86
N PHE A 166 -27.73 0.20 7.04
CA PHE A 166 -27.08 -0.79 7.91
C PHE A 166 -27.30 -2.23 7.45
N GLY A 167 -28.37 -2.52 6.70
CA GLY A 167 -28.68 -3.87 6.18
C GLY A 167 -28.49 -4.96 7.25
N ASN A 168 -28.00 -6.14 6.83
CA ASN A 168 -27.58 -7.23 7.73
C ASN A 168 -26.11 -7.08 8.19
N GLY A 169 -25.49 -5.89 8.06
CA GLY A 169 -24.04 -5.68 8.26
C GLY A 169 -23.13 -6.32 7.19
N MET A 170 -23.65 -7.29 6.42
CA MET A 170 -22.91 -7.98 5.36
C MET A 170 -22.35 -7.05 4.28
N GLU A 171 -23.08 -6.00 3.91
CA GLU A 171 -22.60 -5.05 2.88
C GLU A 171 -21.39 -4.25 3.35
N VAL A 172 -21.35 -3.89 4.65
CA VAL A 172 -20.18 -3.25 5.26
C VAL A 172 -18.99 -4.22 5.31
N ALA A 173 -19.22 -5.51 5.59
CA ALA A 173 -18.17 -6.52 5.55
C ALA A 173 -17.65 -6.80 4.12
N LYS A 174 -18.52 -6.80 3.11
CA LYS A 174 -18.13 -6.97 1.70
C LYS A 174 -17.28 -5.82 1.18
N LEU A 175 -17.71 -4.58 1.44
CA LEU A 175 -17.10 -3.37 0.89
C LEU A 175 -16.05 -2.75 1.80
N GLY A 176 -16.07 -3.11 3.07
CA GLY A 176 -15.14 -2.67 4.10
C GLY A 176 -13.67 -2.72 3.65
N PRO A 177 -13.18 -3.86 3.13
CA PRO A 177 -11.80 -3.97 2.66
C PRO A 177 -11.41 -2.95 1.59
N VAL A 178 -12.37 -2.46 0.78
CA VAL A 178 -12.11 -1.41 -0.23
C VAL A 178 -11.73 -0.09 0.44
N PHE A 179 -12.37 0.26 1.55
CA PHE A 179 -12.02 1.46 2.32
C PHE A 179 -10.63 1.36 2.94
N VAL A 180 -10.27 0.17 3.46
CA VAL A 180 -8.93 -0.08 3.99
C VAL A 180 -7.88 -0.01 2.89
N PHE A 181 -8.17 -0.66 1.76
CA PHE A 181 -7.33 -0.68 0.58
C PHE A 181 -7.04 0.75 0.06
N ALA A 182 -8.05 1.63 0.05
CA ALA A 182 -7.91 3.01 -0.40
C ALA A 182 -6.84 3.80 0.38
N PHE A 183 -6.68 3.56 1.69
CA PHE A 183 -5.66 4.24 2.51
C PHE A 183 -4.36 3.44 2.67
N THR A 184 -4.16 2.40 1.86
CA THR A 184 -3.00 1.52 1.98
C THR A 184 -1.74 2.11 1.32
N CYS A 185 -0.86 2.67 2.16
CA CYS A 185 0.49 3.08 1.76
C CYS A 185 1.60 2.49 2.66
N HIS A 186 1.22 1.61 3.59
CA HIS A 186 2.08 1.06 4.64
C HIS A 186 3.31 0.33 4.11
N GLN A 187 3.23 -0.34 2.96
CA GLN A 187 4.38 -1.04 2.37
C GLN A 187 5.56 -0.11 2.04
N ASN A 188 5.29 1.18 1.79
CA ASN A 188 6.30 2.17 1.41
C ASN A 188 6.83 2.96 2.62
N ILE A 189 6.29 2.78 3.82
CA ILE A 189 6.61 3.65 4.96
C ILE A 189 8.10 3.56 5.37
N PHE A 190 8.72 2.38 5.24
CA PHE A 190 10.12 2.21 5.56
C PHE A 190 11.05 2.78 4.49
N ALA A 191 10.68 2.68 3.21
CA ALA A 191 11.40 3.39 2.15
C ALA A 191 11.35 4.91 2.39
N VAL A 192 10.17 5.45 2.71
CA VAL A 192 10.01 6.87 3.10
C VAL A 192 10.84 7.20 4.34
N HIS A 193 10.89 6.32 5.34
CA HIS A 193 11.70 6.52 6.54
C HIS A 193 13.20 6.61 6.24
N ASN A 194 13.68 5.76 5.34
CA ASN A 194 15.09 5.66 4.96
C ASN A 194 15.53 6.84 4.07
N GLU A 195 14.63 7.34 3.23
CA GLU A 195 14.88 8.46 2.30
C GLU A 195 14.62 9.85 2.91
N LEU A 196 13.79 9.95 3.96
CA LEU A 196 13.42 11.24 4.54
C LEU A 196 14.63 11.93 5.20
N TYR A 197 14.99 13.11 4.69
CA TYR A 197 16.02 13.95 5.28
C TYR A 197 15.72 14.22 6.77
N LYS A 198 16.60 13.79 7.70
CA LYS A 198 16.40 13.84 9.16
C LYS A 198 15.04 13.26 9.58
N ASN A 199 14.95 11.94 9.60
CA ASN A 199 13.80 11.08 9.91
C ASN A 199 13.26 11.15 11.36
N THR A 200 13.17 12.34 11.94
CA THR A 200 12.63 12.56 13.30
C THR A 200 11.16 12.17 13.41
N LYS A 201 10.72 11.77 14.62
CA LYS A 201 9.32 11.42 14.94
C LYS A 201 8.32 12.47 14.46
N LYS A 202 8.62 13.77 14.67
CA LYS A 202 7.75 14.89 14.28
C LYS A 202 7.62 15.01 12.75
N ARG A 203 8.74 14.88 12.01
CA ARG A 203 8.73 15.00 10.55
C ARG A 203 8.05 13.82 9.88
N MET A 204 8.31 12.60 10.34
CA MET A 204 7.58 11.41 9.88
C MET A 204 6.07 11.55 10.14
N ALA A 205 5.67 11.96 11.34
CA ALA A 205 4.26 12.18 11.67
C ALA A 205 3.61 13.27 10.80
N HIS A 206 4.34 14.34 10.47
CA HIS A 206 3.87 15.39 9.58
C HIS A 206 3.64 14.86 8.15
N VAL A 207 4.58 14.10 7.59
CA VAL A 207 4.44 13.46 6.27
C VAL A 207 3.25 12.51 6.23
N ILE A 208 3.06 11.71 7.28
CA ILE A 208 1.92 10.77 7.39
C ILE A 208 0.60 11.54 7.46
N ASN A 209 0.49 12.52 8.36
CA ASN A 209 -0.75 13.29 8.53
C ASN A 209 -1.11 14.05 7.26
N LEU A 210 -0.16 14.75 6.63
CA LEU A 210 -0.41 15.51 5.41
C LEU A 210 -0.86 14.60 4.27
N SER A 211 -0.19 13.47 4.08
CA SER A 211 -0.54 12.50 3.03
C SER A 211 -1.94 11.92 3.25
N ILE A 212 -2.24 11.41 4.46
CA ILE A 212 -3.55 10.80 4.76
C ILE A 212 -4.68 11.83 4.71
N SER A 213 -4.48 13.04 5.24
CA SER A 213 -5.48 14.11 5.18
C SER A 213 -5.76 14.56 3.75
N SER A 214 -4.74 14.68 2.90
CA SER A 214 -4.93 15.02 1.48
C SER A 214 -5.73 13.93 0.73
N ALA A 215 -5.40 12.65 0.94
CA ALA A 215 -6.13 11.53 0.37
C ALA A 215 -7.59 11.47 0.87
N PHE A 216 -7.81 11.73 2.15
CA PHE A 216 -9.15 11.78 2.75
C PHE A 216 -10.04 12.83 2.06
N VAL A 217 -9.53 14.05 1.86
CA VAL A 217 -10.30 15.11 1.18
C VAL A 217 -10.64 14.71 -0.26
N ILE A 218 -9.68 14.13 -0.99
CA ILE A 218 -9.89 13.67 -2.37
C ILE A 218 -10.97 12.58 -2.43
N TYR A 219 -10.84 11.54 -1.60
CA TYR A 219 -11.80 10.43 -1.57
C TYR A 219 -13.20 10.87 -1.12
N GLN A 220 -13.28 11.78 -0.16
CA GLN A 220 -14.56 12.32 0.31
C GLN A 220 -15.22 13.17 -0.78
N THR A 221 -14.45 13.99 -1.50
CA THR A 221 -14.95 14.81 -2.62
C THR A 221 -15.50 13.93 -3.74
N ILE A 222 -14.70 12.97 -4.23
CA ILE A 222 -15.12 12.06 -5.32
C ILE A 222 -16.31 11.20 -4.87
N GLY A 223 -16.27 10.67 -3.64
CA GLY A 223 -17.32 9.81 -3.11
C GLY A 223 -18.65 10.53 -2.95
N ILE A 224 -18.66 11.72 -2.33
CA ILE A 224 -19.90 12.51 -2.13
C ILE A 224 -20.46 12.94 -3.48
N LEU A 225 -19.65 13.60 -4.31
CA LEU A 225 -20.15 14.15 -5.59
C LEU A 225 -20.60 13.05 -6.54
N GLY A 226 -19.90 11.92 -6.57
CA GLY A 226 -20.33 10.76 -7.33
C GLY A 226 -21.66 10.18 -6.86
N TYR A 227 -21.85 10.06 -5.54
CA TYR A 227 -23.13 9.62 -4.99
C TYR A 227 -24.24 10.64 -5.25
N LEU A 228 -24.00 11.94 -5.09
CA LEU A 228 -25.00 12.97 -5.40
C LEU A 228 -25.38 13.01 -6.88
N SER A 229 -24.46 12.63 -7.77
CA SER A 229 -24.68 12.60 -9.21
C SER A 229 -25.53 11.40 -9.66
N TYR A 230 -25.24 10.19 -9.19
CA TYR A 230 -25.84 8.94 -9.72
C TYR A 230 -26.58 8.09 -8.67
N GLY A 231 -26.39 8.36 -7.40
CA GLY A 231 -27.11 7.70 -6.30
C GLY A 231 -26.84 6.22 -6.22
N GLU A 232 -27.91 5.43 -6.19
CA GLU A 232 -27.83 3.98 -6.14
C GLU A 232 -27.37 3.35 -7.46
N SER A 233 -27.50 4.08 -8.58
CA SER A 233 -27.07 3.63 -9.91
C SER A 233 -25.56 3.81 -10.17
N LEU A 234 -24.80 4.30 -9.18
CA LEU A 234 -23.36 4.52 -9.30
C LEU A 234 -22.60 3.19 -9.45
N ASN A 235 -21.87 3.05 -10.56
CA ASN A 235 -20.97 1.92 -10.82
C ASN A 235 -19.66 2.01 -10.01
N SER A 236 -18.90 0.90 -9.97
CA SER A 236 -17.60 0.82 -9.29
C SER A 236 -16.56 1.79 -9.86
N ASN A 237 -16.67 2.09 -11.15
CA ASN A 237 -15.87 3.10 -11.83
C ASN A 237 -16.74 4.28 -12.24
N ILE A 238 -16.58 5.41 -11.55
CA ILE A 238 -17.40 6.61 -11.81
C ILE A 238 -17.12 7.22 -13.18
N ILE A 239 -15.89 7.14 -13.69
CA ILE A 239 -15.53 7.86 -14.92
C ILE A 239 -16.22 7.31 -16.16
N THR A 240 -16.59 6.03 -16.14
CA THR A 240 -17.30 5.35 -17.24
C THR A 240 -18.78 5.70 -17.28
N MET A 241 -19.31 6.33 -16.22
CA MET A 241 -20.69 6.82 -16.14
C MET A 241 -20.84 8.23 -16.71
N TYR A 242 -19.75 8.99 -16.83
CA TYR A 242 -19.79 10.31 -17.44
C TYR A 242 -19.96 10.22 -18.96
N PRO A 243 -20.64 11.21 -19.58
CA PRO A 243 -20.81 11.22 -21.02
C PRO A 243 -19.46 11.27 -21.73
N LYS A 244 -19.35 10.48 -22.79
CA LYS A 244 -18.11 10.34 -23.56
C LYS A 244 -17.80 11.64 -24.29
N ASN A 245 -16.79 12.36 -23.80
CA ASN A 245 -16.23 13.54 -24.44
C ASN A 245 -14.70 13.53 -24.31
N SER A 246 -14.01 14.39 -25.05
CA SER A 246 -12.54 14.42 -25.06
C SER A 246 -11.94 14.62 -23.66
N PHE A 247 -12.61 15.36 -22.77
CA PHE A 247 -12.15 15.59 -21.40
C PHE A 247 -12.21 14.30 -20.55
N VAL A 248 -13.32 13.58 -20.59
CA VAL A 248 -13.52 12.30 -19.88
C VAL A 248 -12.61 11.22 -20.44
N THR A 249 -12.47 11.14 -21.77
CA THR A 249 -11.53 10.20 -22.43
C THR A 249 -10.09 10.50 -22.04
N PHE A 250 -9.68 11.77 -21.99
CA PHE A 250 -8.37 12.14 -21.47
C PHE A 250 -8.22 11.79 -19.98
N GLY A 251 -9.32 11.84 -19.21
CA GLY A 251 -9.34 11.41 -17.80
C GLY A 251 -9.14 9.91 -17.63
N GLN A 252 -9.80 9.11 -18.47
CA GLN A 252 -9.60 7.67 -18.53
C GLN A 252 -8.15 7.35 -18.88
N PHE A 253 -7.58 8.05 -19.86
CA PHE A 253 -6.17 7.91 -20.23
C PHE A 253 -5.22 8.32 -19.10
N ALA A 254 -5.54 9.39 -18.36
CA ALA A 254 -4.79 9.83 -17.20
C ALA A 254 -4.83 8.79 -16.05
N ILE A 255 -5.97 8.11 -15.83
CA ILE A 255 -6.04 6.96 -14.90
C ILE A 255 -5.13 5.83 -15.38
N THR A 256 -5.15 5.49 -16.67
CA THR A 256 -4.28 4.45 -17.24
C THR A 256 -2.81 4.77 -16.99
N ILE A 257 -2.36 6.01 -17.25
CA ILE A 257 -0.99 6.45 -16.96
C ILE A 257 -0.71 6.37 -15.45
N LEU A 258 -1.64 6.84 -14.61
CA LEU A 258 -1.50 6.79 -13.15
C LEU A 258 -1.26 5.37 -12.65
N VAL A 259 -2.06 4.39 -13.08
CA VAL A 259 -1.89 2.98 -12.65
C VAL A 259 -0.64 2.34 -13.24
N LEU A 260 -0.29 2.69 -14.48
CA LEU A 260 0.95 2.26 -15.13
C LEU A 260 2.19 2.71 -14.32
N LEU A 261 2.21 3.97 -13.89
CA LEU A 261 3.29 4.53 -13.08
C LEU A 261 3.26 4.06 -11.62
N SER A 262 2.12 3.55 -11.14
CA SER A 262 1.97 3.00 -9.79
C SER A 262 2.46 1.55 -9.69
N PHE A 263 2.51 0.81 -10.79
CA PHE A 263 2.96 -0.60 -10.80
C PHE A 263 4.41 -0.77 -10.33
N PRO A 264 5.42 -0.02 -10.84
CA PRO A 264 6.80 -0.16 -10.38
C PRO A 264 6.96 0.12 -8.87
N LEU A 265 6.14 1.02 -8.31
CA LEU A 265 6.13 1.33 -6.88
C LEU A 265 5.65 0.17 -6.01
N GLN A 266 4.81 -0.74 -6.53
CA GLN A 266 4.41 -1.98 -5.84
C GLN A 266 5.39 -3.13 -6.12
N CYS A 267 6.00 -3.14 -7.30
CA CYS A 267 7.02 -4.14 -7.66
C CYS A 267 8.24 -4.05 -6.74
N HIS A 268 8.64 -2.84 -6.32
CA HIS A 268 9.78 -2.63 -5.44
C HIS A 268 9.65 -3.33 -4.07
N PRO A 269 8.64 -3.05 -3.22
CA PRO A 269 8.44 -3.78 -1.96
C PRO A 269 8.13 -5.26 -2.19
N CYS A 270 7.41 -5.62 -3.26
CA CYS A 270 7.17 -7.03 -3.61
C CYS A 270 8.48 -7.80 -3.79
N ARG A 271 9.42 -7.25 -4.57
CA ARG A 271 10.74 -7.84 -4.80
C ARG A 271 11.57 -7.90 -3.52
N GLN A 272 11.58 -6.84 -2.71
CA GLN A 272 12.34 -6.82 -1.46
C GLN A 272 11.86 -7.90 -0.49
N SER A 273 10.53 -8.05 -0.33
CA SER A 273 9.98 -9.10 0.53
C SER A 273 10.19 -10.50 -0.06
N LEU A 274 10.06 -10.67 -1.39
CA LEU A 274 10.30 -11.96 -2.04
C LEU A 274 11.76 -12.42 -1.90
N ASP A 275 12.73 -11.50 -1.98
CA ASP A 275 14.16 -11.79 -1.78
C ASP A 275 14.40 -12.43 -0.41
N LYS A 276 13.81 -11.86 0.64
CA LYS A 276 13.93 -12.35 2.01
C LYS A 276 13.18 -13.64 2.28
N VAL A 277 12.05 -13.85 1.60
CA VAL A 277 11.32 -15.12 1.65
C VAL A 277 12.13 -16.24 1.01
N LEU A 278 12.71 -16.01 -0.16
CA LEU A 278 13.54 -16.99 -0.85
C LEU A 278 14.80 -17.34 -0.05
N ASP A 279 15.50 -16.34 0.50
CA ASP A 279 16.67 -16.56 1.36
C ASP A 279 16.28 -17.35 2.62
N GLY A 280 15.14 -17.03 3.24
CA GLY A 280 14.64 -17.73 4.42
C GLY A 280 14.25 -19.19 4.14
N ILE A 281 13.62 -19.47 3.01
CA ILE A 281 13.26 -20.83 2.59
C ILE A 281 14.52 -21.64 2.26
N ALA A 282 15.51 -21.04 1.57
CA ALA A 282 16.77 -21.71 1.25
C ALA A 282 17.48 -22.22 2.52
N ILE A 283 17.52 -21.40 3.56
CA ILE A 283 18.10 -21.77 4.86
C ILE A 283 17.35 -22.96 5.49
N LEU A 284 16.02 -23.01 5.39
CA LEU A 284 15.20 -24.10 5.94
C LEU A 284 15.39 -25.43 5.19
N TYR A 285 15.60 -25.39 3.88
CA TYR A 285 15.81 -26.59 3.06
C TYR A 285 17.22 -27.16 3.16
N SER A 286 18.23 -26.33 3.40
CA SER A 286 19.64 -26.73 3.45
C SER A 286 20.13 -27.15 4.85
N GLY A 287 19.30 -27.81 5.66
CA GLY A 287 19.58 -28.18 7.07
C GLY A 287 21.05 -28.50 7.38
N ASP A 288 21.69 -27.61 8.16
CA ASP A 288 23.09 -27.55 8.60
C ASP A 288 24.20 -27.37 7.55
N ALA A 289 24.91 -26.23 7.63
CA ALA A 289 26.38 -26.20 7.82
C ALA A 289 26.89 -24.75 7.98
N GLU A 290 27.68 -24.54 9.04
CA GLU A 290 28.55 -23.39 9.24
C GLU A 290 29.49 -23.15 8.05
N SER A 291 29.73 -21.86 7.79
CA SER A 291 30.93 -21.25 7.21
C SER A 291 31.58 -21.95 6.02
N GLY A 292 31.19 -21.49 4.84
CA GLY A 292 32.00 -21.60 3.63
C GLY A 292 31.70 -20.42 2.73
N ASP A 293 32.32 -19.28 3.02
CA ASP A 293 32.84 -18.29 2.06
C ASP A 293 32.14 -18.22 0.69
N ASN A 294 30.83 -18.09 0.72
CA ASN A 294 30.14 -17.27 -0.24
C ASN A 294 29.60 -16.16 0.63
N THR A 295 30.43 -15.14 0.82
CA THR A 295 29.98 -13.78 1.00
C THR A 295 28.66 -13.63 0.23
N ILE A 296 27.52 -13.76 0.94
CA ILE A 296 26.28 -13.15 0.49
C ILE A 296 26.69 -11.70 0.48
N LYS A 297 27.12 -11.24 -0.69
CA LYS A 297 27.54 -9.86 -0.91
C LYS A 297 26.41 -9.01 -0.35
N LYS A 298 26.64 -8.47 0.85
CA LYS A 298 25.80 -7.44 1.44
C LYS A 298 26.14 -6.17 0.66
N GLY A 299 25.69 -6.17 -0.59
CA GLY A 299 26.26 -5.35 -1.64
C GLY A 299 25.47 -5.62 -2.91
N GLU A 300 24.28 -5.02 -2.96
CA GLU A 300 23.31 -5.09 -4.05
C GLU A 300 22.80 -6.49 -4.36
N ILE A 301 21.48 -6.62 -4.53
CA ILE A 301 20.90 -7.82 -5.17
C ILE A 301 21.66 -8.00 -6.48
N SER A 302 22.31 -9.17 -6.66
CA SER A 302 23.05 -9.48 -7.88
C SER A 302 22.20 -9.05 -9.08
N PRO A 303 22.74 -8.30 -10.06
CA PRO A 303 21.94 -7.77 -11.15
C PRO A 303 21.16 -8.87 -11.88
N LEU A 304 21.69 -10.10 -11.90
CA LEU A 304 20.99 -11.28 -12.40
C LEU A 304 19.81 -11.70 -11.50
N LYS A 305 20.00 -11.82 -10.18
CA LYS A 305 18.91 -12.13 -9.22
C LYS A 305 17.83 -11.05 -9.29
N PHE A 306 18.23 -9.78 -9.35
CA PHE A 306 17.33 -8.63 -9.46
C PHE A 306 16.49 -8.71 -10.73
N ASN A 307 17.14 -8.89 -11.89
CA ASN A 307 16.47 -8.94 -13.18
C ASN A 307 15.55 -10.16 -13.27
N LEU A 308 16.01 -11.32 -12.80
CA LEU A 308 15.23 -12.55 -12.81
C LEU A 308 13.98 -12.42 -11.94
N MET A 309 14.10 -11.89 -10.71
CA MET A 309 12.96 -11.69 -9.83
C MET A 309 11.94 -10.70 -10.42
N THR A 310 12.40 -9.57 -10.95
CA THR A 310 11.52 -8.60 -11.59
C THR A 310 10.81 -9.22 -12.81
N LEU A 311 11.53 -9.99 -13.63
CA LEU A 311 10.95 -10.70 -14.76
C LEU A 311 9.91 -11.73 -14.32
N SER A 312 10.20 -12.53 -13.28
CA SER A 312 9.25 -13.48 -12.72
C SER A 312 7.99 -12.77 -12.22
N ILE A 313 8.13 -11.68 -11.47
CA ILE A 313 6.97 -10.89 -10.99
C ILE A 313 6.12 -10.41 -12.18
N LEU A 314 6.73 -9.88 -13.24
CA LEU A 314 6.01 -9.39 -14.43
C LEU A 314 5.30 -10.52 -15.17
N VAL A 315 5.99 -11.64 -15.42
CA VAL A 315 5.42 -12.79 -16.15
C VAL A 315 4.26 -13.41 -15.38
N PHE A 316 4.42 -13.64 -14.07
CA PHE A 316 3.33 -14.16 -13.24
C PHE A 316 2.16 -13.18 -13.15
N ALA A 317 2.43 -11.87 -13.01
CA ALA A 317 1.38 -10.86 -12.98
C ALA A 317 0.58 -10.85 -14.30
N TYR A 318 1.27 -10.97 -15.44
CA TYR A 318 0.65 -11.05 -16.77
C TYR A 318 -0.25 -12.28 -16.92
N ILE A 319 0.28 -13.48 -16.60
CA ILE A 319 -0.47 -14.74 -16.71
C ILE A 319 -1.75 -14.67 -15.87
N VAL A 320 -1.63 -14.19 -14.62
CA VAL A 320 -2.76 -14.07 -13.71
C VAL A 320 -3.75 -12.99 -14.18
N ALA A 321 -3.27 -11.84 -14.67
CA ALA A 321 -4.13 -10.76 -15.17
C ALA A 321 -5.00 -11.17 -16.37
N ILE A 322 -4.49 -12.05 -17.25
CA ILE A 322 -5.27 -12.57 -18.38
C ILE A 322 -6.26 -13.65 -17.92
N SER A 323 -5.84 -14.48 -16.96
CA SER A 323 -6.61 -15.65 -16.51
C SER A 323 -7.75 -15.30 -15.54
N VAL A 324 -7.55 -14.28 -14.69
CA VAL A 324 -8.45 -13.94 -13.59
C VAL A 324 -9.02 -12.54 -13.79
N LYS A 325 -10.35 -12.41 -13.69
CA LYS A 325 -11.04 -11.12 -13.83
C LYS A 325 -11.05 -10.29 -12.54
N ASP A 326 -11.05 -10.93 -11.37
CA ASP A 326 -11.16 -10.24 -10.07
C ASP A 326 -10.16 -10.76 -9.03
N LEU A 327 -9.18 -9.92 -8.67
CA LEU A 327 -8.21 -10.14 -7.57
C LEU A 327 -8.27 -9.06 -6.48
N SER A 328 -9.29 -8.21 -6.55
CA SER A 328 -9.55 -7.14 -5.59
C SER A 328 -9.68 -7.67 -4.15
N SER A 329 -10.33 -8.83 -3.97
CA SER A 329 -10.50 -9.46 -2.66
C SER A 329 -9.18 -9.88 -2.00
N VAL A 330 -8.26 -10.48 -2.76
CA VAL A 330 -6.96 -10.96 -2.24
C VAL A 330 -6.09 -9.79 -1.81
N SER A 331 -6.00 -8.76 -2.66
CA SER A 331 -5.21 -7.56 -2.39
C SER A 331 -5.79 -6.73 -1.24
N ALA A 332 -7.11 -6.65 -1.11
CA ALA A 332 -7.78 -5.96 -0.01
C ALA A 332 -7.61 -6.67 1.33
N THR A 333 -7.63 -8.02 1.33
CA THR A 333 -7.33 -8.84 2.51
C THR A 333 -5.89 -8.63 2.97
N GLY A 334 -4.91 -8.73 2.06
CA GLY A 334 -3.51 -8.47 2.36
C GLY A 334 -3.28 -7.04 2.88
N SER A 335 -4.04 -6.08 2.36
CA SER A 335 -3.98 -4.69 2.82
C SER A 335 -4.48 -4.53 4.25
N THR A 336 -5.56 -5.23 4.62
CA THR A 336 -6.05 -5.24 6.01
C THR A 336 -5.00 -5.78 6.99
N THR A 337 -4.29 -6.85 6.60
CA THR A 337 -3.18 -7.41 7.38
C THR A 337 -2.08 -6.39 7.61
N ILE A 338 -1.61 -5.72 6.55
CA ILE A 338 -0.47 -4.80 6.64
C ILE A 338 -0.85 -3.47 7.32
N CYS A 339 -2.09 -3.00 7.14
CA CYS A 339 -2.53 -1.71 7.67
C CYS A 339 -2.95 -1.79 9.15
N TYR A 340 -3.65 -2.85 9.56
CA TYR A 340 -4.27 -2.91 10.88
C TYR A 340 -3.65 -3.97 11.79
N ILE A 341 -3.37 -5.17 11.27
CA ILE A 341 -2.86 -6.28 12.08
C ILE A 341 -1.39 -6.07 12.41
N LEU A 342 -0.57 -5.90 11.38
CA LEU A 342 0.89 -5.90 11.48
C LEU A 342 1.45 -4.73 12.33
N PRO A 343 0.99 -3.48 12.19
CA PRO A 343 1.59 -2.36 12.92
C PRO A 343 1.45 -2.48 14.43
N GLY A 344 0.28 -2.89 14.90
CA GLY A 344 0.00 -3.05 16.33
C GLY A 344 0.82 -4.18 16.95
N ILE A 345 0.91 -5.33 16.28
CA ILE A 345 1.67 -6.49 16.76
C ILE A 345 3.17 -6.16 16.83
N LEU A 346 3.75 -5.60 15.76
CA LEU A 346 5.18 -5.27 15.71
C LEU A 346 5.55 -4.20 16.75
N PHE A 347 4.77 -3.12 16.84
CA PHE A 347 5.08 -2.04 17.79
C PHE A 347 4.99 -2.50 19.25
N ASN A 348 3.97 -3.28 19.60
CA ASN A 348 3.83 -3.80 20.95
C ASN A 348 4.97 -4.73 21.35
N LYS A 349 5.37 -5.62 20.44
CA LYS A 349 6.48 -6.55 20.67
C LYS A 349 7.81 -5.81 20.79
N MET A 350 8.08 -4.82 19.91
CA MET A 350 9.27 -3.97 20.01
C MET A 350 9.36 -3.25 21.36
N CYS A 351 8.26 -2.61 21.79
CA CYS A 351 8.24 -1.91 23.08
C CYS A 351 8.50 -2.88 24.24
N TRP A 352 7.94 -4.09 24.19
CA TRP A 352 8.15 -5.10 25.22
C TRP A 352 9.61 -5.57 25.28
N ILE A 353 10.26 -5.79 24.14
CA ILE A 353 11.67 -6.19 24.07
C ILE A 353 12.57 -5.11 24.70
N ILE A 354 12.39 -3.85 24.29
CA ILE A 354 13.18 -2.72 24.79
C ILE A 354 13.00 -2.50 26.30
N GLU A 355 11.79 -2.73 26.82
CA GLU A 355 11.48 -2.61 28.26
C GLU A 355 12.11 -3.73 29.09
N LYS A 356 12.23 -4.95 28.53
CA LYS A 356 12.72 -6.13 29.25
C LYS A 356 14.24 -6.30 29.18
N GLU A 357 14.86 -5.86 28.09
CA GLU A 357 16.31 -6.00 27.86
C GLU A 357 16.93 -4.65 27.44
N PRO A 358 17.03 -3.67 28.36
CA PRO A 358 17.57 -2.35 28.03
C PRO A 358 19.04 -2.36 27.60
N ILE A 359 19.78 -3.45 27.86
CA ILE A 359 21.24 -3.55 27.65
C ILE A 359 21.60 -4.52 26.50
N GLN A 360 20.81 -5.57 26.23
CA GLN A 360 21.18 -6.59 25.24
C GLN A 360 20.75 -6.28 23.80
N VAL A 361 19.67 -5.51 23.59
CA VAL A 361 19.31 -5.07 22.23
C VAL A 361 20.43 -4.22 21.62
N GLN A 362 21.17 -3.48 22.44
CA GLN A 362 22.31 -2.68 21.99
C GLN A 362 23.59 -3.49 21.80
N SER A 363 23.90 -4.48 22.64
CA SER A 363 25.11 -5.30 22.46
C SER A 363 24.96 -6.37 21.39
N GLU A 364 23.76 -6.92 21.18
CA GLU A 364 23.51 -7.94 20.16
C GLU A 364 23.24 -7.30 18.80
N SER A 365 22.55 -6.15 18.75
CA SER A 365 22.52 -5.32 17.53
C SER A 365 23.90 -4.73 17.22
N ALA A 366 24.70 -4.33 18.21
CA ALA A 366 26.08 -3.85 17.97
C ALA A 366 27.07 -4.98 17.66
N ALA A 367 26.92 -6.19 18.22
CA ALA A 367 27.77 -7.34 17.90
C ALA A 367 27.46 -7.85 16.48
N LEU A 368 26.18 -7.85 16.07
CA LEU A 368 25.79 -8.09 14.67
C LEU A 368 26.20 -6.96 13.71
N LEU A 369 26.61 -5.78 14.23
CA LEU A 369 27.09 -4.63 13.45
C LEU A 369 28.62 -4.43 13.54
N GLN A 370 29.32 -5.04 14.49
CA GLN A 370 30.77 -4.95 14.64
C GLN A 370 31.51 -5.90 13.70
N ASP A 371 30.91 -7.04 13.34
CA ASP A 371 31.40 -7.89 12.24
C ASP A 371 31.25 -7.22 10.85
N ASP A 372 30.49 -6.12 10.76
CA ASP A 372 30.19 -5.39 9.51
C ASP A 372 31.07 -4.13 9.29
N GLN A 373 31.94 -3.75 10.24
CA GLN A 373 32.67 -2.46 10.22
C GLN A 373 34.20 -2.57 10.25
N SER A 374 34.77 -3.78 10.22
CA SER A 374 36.22 -3.99 10.35
C SER A 374 37.04 -3.80 9.06
N GLN A 375 36.60 -2.95 8.11
CA GLN A 375 37.45 -2.43 7.03
C GLN A 375 37.06 -1.00 6.60
N ASN A 376 37.30 -0.02 7.48
CA ASN A 376 37.84 1.29 7.09
C ASN A 376 38.28 2.05 8.35
N GLN A 377 39.52 1.81 8.77
CA GLN A 377 40.19 2.61 9.80
C GLN A 377 40.43 4.03 9.26
N GLN A 378 40.00 5.06 10.01
CA GLN A 378 40.87 5.83 10.92
C GLN A 378 40.42 7.26 11.24
N HIS A 379 39.21 7.72 10.85
CA HIS A 379 38.78 9.11 11.17
C HIS A 379 37.52 9.26 12.04
N SER A 380 36.87 8.16 12.47
CA SER A 380 35.56 8.23 13.14
C SER A 380 35.56 7.83 14.62
N GLN A 381 36.71 7.46 15.21
CA GLN A 381 36.76 6.90 16.57
C GLN A 381 36.52 7.93 17.69
N GLU A 382 36.76 9.22 17.49
CA GLU A 382 36.47 10.24 18.52
C GLU A 382 34.98 10.65 18.56
N VAL A 383 34.24 10.56 17.45
CA VAL A 383 32.82 10.96 17.39
C VAL A 383 31.89 9.91 18.04
N VAL A 384 32.28 8.64 18.03
CA VAL A 384 31.47 7.53 18.59
C VAL A 384 31.53 7.50 20.12
N SER A 385 32.66 7.90 20.72
CA SER A 385 32.84 7.95 22.18
C SER A 385 32.00 9.05 22.85
N CYS A 386 31.95 10.26 22.27
CA CYS A 386 31.13 11.35 22.82
C CYS A 386 29.62 11.07 22.73
N ASN A 387 29.17 10.37 21.68
CA ASN A 387 27.75 10.13 21.45
C ASN A 387 27.17 9.05 22.39
N ALA A 388 27.97 8.10 22.85
CA ALA A 388 27.53 7.10 23.84
C ALA A 388 27.23 7.72 25.22
N ASN A 389 28.02 8.72 25.63
CA ASN A 389 27.81 9.43 26.90
C ASN A 389 26.65 10.44 26.84
N GLU A 390 26.42 11.11 25.71
CA GLU A 390 25.19 11.91 25.50
C GLU A 390 23.93 11.04 25.35
N PHE A 391 24.06 9.82 24.82
CA PHE A 391 22.98 8.85 24.69
C PHE A 391 22.55 8.31 26.07
N HIS A 392 23.50 8.01 26.95
CA HIS A 392 23.20 7.55 28.32
C HIS A 392 22.49 8.62 29.17
N GLN A 393 22.88 9.90 29.05
CA GLN A 393 22.30 10.97 29.86
C GLN A 393 20.91 11.43 29.38
N ASN A 394 20.59 11.34 28.08
CA ASN A 394 19.30 11.81 27.56
C ASN A 394 18.23 10.71 27.39
N PHE A 395 18.61 9.42 27.26
CA PHE A 395 17.65 8.34 26.98
C PHE A 395 17.21 7.54 28.22
N GLY A 396 18.05 7.48 29.27
CA GLY A 396 17.76 6.74 30.50
C GLY A 396 16.69 7.35 31.40
N PHE A 397 16.22 8.58 31.15
CA PHE A 397 15.35 9.29 32.09
C PHE A 397 14.06 9.89 31.50
N LYS A 398 13.66 9.55 30.26
CA LYS A 398 12.42 10.11 29.68
C LYS A 398 11.68 9.22 28.66
N ILE A 399 11.71 7.90 28.86
CA ILE A 399 10.70 7.01 28.25
C ILE A 399 9.39 7.25 29.02
N GLY A 400 8.52 8.11 28.48
CA GLY A 400 7.26 8.50 29.11
C GLY A 400 6.34 7.31 29.37
N ASN A 401 6.29 6.87 30.63
CA ASN A 401 5.67 5.62 31.10
C ASN A 401 4.15 5.51 30.89
N VAL A 402 3.46 6.61 30.53
CA VAL A 402 2.00 6.64 30.37
C VAL A 402 1.58 6.72 28.89
N GLY A 403 2.22 7.58 28.09
CA GLY A 403 1.88 7.76 26.67
C GLY A 403 2.09 6.50 25.84
N ASN A 404 3.18 5.78 26.10
CA ASN A 404 3.48 4.54 25.37
C ASN A 404 2.54 3.38 25.78
N LYS A 405 2.03 3.34 27.02
CA LYS A 405 1.07 2.31 27.45
C LYS A 405 -0.27 2.44 26.73
N VAL A 406 -0.75 3.67 26.59
CA VAL A 406 -1.99 3.98 25.87
C VAL A 406 -1.84 3.62 24.39
N GLU A 407 -0.74 4.02 23.75
CA GLU A 407 -0.47 3.69 22.34
C GLU A 407 -0.33 2.19 22.09
N ARG A 408 0.27 1.45 23.04
CA ARG A 408 0.35 -0.01 23.02
C ARG A 408 -1.03 -0.67 23.04
N TYR A 409 -1.89 -0.23 23.96
CA TYR A 409 -3.26 -0.73 24.07
C TYR A 409 -4.09 -0.45 22.81
N PHE A 410 -4.05 0.79 22.30
CA PHE A 410 -4.71 1.13 21.04
C PHE A 410 -4.12 0.36 19.84
N GLY A 411 -2.80 0.09 19.85
CA GLY A 411 -2.15 -0.76 18.85
C GLY A 411 -2.68 -2.19 18.88
N LEU A 412 -2.84 -2.79 20.06
CA LEU A 412 -3.44 -4.13 20.20
C LEU A 412 -4.90 -4.14 19.76
N LEU A 413 -5.68 -3.13 20.15
CA LEU A 413 -7.07 -2.98 19.70
C LEU A 413 -7.17 -2.86 18.18
N LEU A 414 -6.27 -2.10 17.54
CA LEU A 414 -6.19 -1.99 16.08
C LEU A 414 -5.95 -3.35 15.45
N SER A 415 -5.02 -4.14 15.99
CA SER A 415 -4.71 -5.48 15.47
C SER A 415 -5.85 -6.46 15.66
N LEU A 416 -6.50 -6.46 16.83
CA LEU A 416 -7.66 -7.32 17.11
C LEU A 416 -8.85 -6.97 16.22
N PHE A 417 -9.15 -5.68 16.07
CA PHE A 417 -10.16 -5.21 15.13
C PHE A 417 -9.83 -5.64 13.71
N GLY A 418 -8.59 -5.42 13.25
CA GLY A 418 -8.14 -5.80 11.92
C GLY A 418 -8.28 -7.29 11.65
N PHE A 419 -7.96 -8.14 12.63
CA PHE A 419 -8.09 -9.59 12.53
C PHE A 419 -9.56 -10.03 12.44
N PHE A 420 -10.42 -9.54 13.33
CA PHE A 420 -11.86 -9.83 13.29
C PHE A 420 -12.48 -9.34 11.97
N PHE A 421 -12.15 -8.12 11.56
CA PHE A 421 -12.65 -7.53 10.32
C PHE A 421 -12.19 -8.30 9.08
N MET A 422 -10.93 -8.75 9.05
CA MET A 422 -10.40 -9.59 7.98
C MET A 422 -11.15 -10.92 7.88
N ILE A 423 -11.32 -11.64 8.99
CA ILE A 423 -12.07 -12.90 9.02
C ILE A 423 -13.49 -12.67 8.53
N LEU A 424 -14.19 -11.68 9.09
CA LEU A 424 -15.55 -11.36 8.71
C LEU A 424 -15.66 -11.04 7.21
N SER A 425 -14.75 -10.23 6.68
CA SER A 425 -14.76 -9.84 5.27
C SER A 425 -14.48 -11.04 4.35
N VAL A 426 -13.48 -11.86 4.66
CA VAL A 426 -13.15 -13.06 3.89
C VAL A 426 -14.27 -14.09 3.95
N SER A 427 -14.81 -14.35 5.13
CA SER A 427 -15.96 -15.25 5.30
C SER A 427 -17.14 -14.77 4.46
N VAL A 428 -17.51 -13.49 4.56
CA VAL A 428 -18.63 -12.95 3.78
C VAL A 428 -18.35 -13.01 2.28
N GLN A 429 -17.12 -12.76 1.83
CA GLN A 429 -16.75 -12.88 0.41
C GLN A 429 -16.82 -14.33 -0.09
N LEU A 430 -16.36 -15.29 0.69
CA LEU A 430 -16.42 -16.72 0.34
C LEU A 430 -17.88 -17.22 0.30
N PHE A 431 -18.70 -16.86 1.29
CA PHE A 431 -20.09 -17.30 1.36
C PHE A 431 -21.00 -16.55 0.38
N ALA A 432 -20.78 -15.25 0.16
CA ALA A 432 -21.56 -14.48 -0.82
C ALA A 432 -21.12 -14.74 -2.27
N GLY A 433 -19.86 -15.15 -2.49
CA GLY A 433 -19.36 -15.55 -3.80
C GLY A 433 -20.07 -16.79 -4.38
N GLN A 434 -20.69 -17.62 -3.54
CA GLN A 434 -21.57 -18.71 -3.99
C GLN A 434 -22.98 -18.23 -4.41
N SER A 435 -23.34 -16.97 -4.13
CA SER A 435 -24.68 -16.43 -4.37
C SER A 435 -24.77 -15.46 -5.55
N VAL A 436 -23.66 -15.14 -6.23
CA VAL A 436 -23.63 -14.21 -7.37
C VAL A 436 -23.02 -14.89 -8.59
N GLY A 437 -23.70 -15.92 -9.06
CA GLY A 437 -23.71 -16.26 -10.48
C GLY A 437 -24.90 -15.53 -11.12
N HIS A 438 -24.64 -14.39 -11.74
CA HIS A 438 -25.56 -13.75 -12.66
C HIS A 438 -24.81 -13.33 -13.92
#